data_AF-A0AA41H4T0-F1
#
_entry.id   AF-A0AA41H4T0-F1
#
_cell.length_a   1.000
_cell.length_b   1.000
_cell.length_c   1.000
_cell.angle_alpha   90.00
_cell.angle_beta   90.00
_cell.angle_gamma   90.00
#
_symmetry.space_group_name_H-M   'P 1'
#
loop_
_entity.id
_entity.type
_entity.pdbx_description
1 polymer ?
#
loop_
_entity_poly.entity_id
_entity_poly.type
_entity_poly.pdbx_seq_one_letter_code
_entity_poly.pdbx_strand_id
1 'polypeptide(L)' 'MSKSNRLDWSRQVTLMNERIKMFQANPGQEQLDAVIQEMQAYAEAARNGGIEIPTRFTVN' A
#
# COMPACT_ATOMS: atom_id res chain seq x y z
N MET A 1 -10.61 5.96 12.51
CA MET A 1 -9.77 4.75 12.47
C MET A 1 -9.75 3.99 13.78
N SER A 2 -10.37 2.81 13.76
CA SER A 2 -10.29 1.82 14.85
C SER A 2 -8.90 1.16 14.92
N LYS A 3 -8.51 0.62 16.08
CA LYS A 3 -7.20 -0.04 16.27
C LYS A 3 -6.95 -1.15 15.25
N SER A 4 -7.97 -1.95 14.94
CA SER A 4 -7.91 -3.03 13.95
C SER A 4 -7.61 -2.49 12.55
N ASN A 5 -8.29 -1.42 12.13
CA ASN A 5 -8.09 -0.80 10.82
C ASN A 5 -6.68 -0.20 10.71
N ARG A 6 -6.17 0.41 11.79
CA ARG A 6 -4.78 0.91 11.82
C ARG A 6 -3.77 -0.22 11.63
N LEU A 7 -4.00 -1.36 12.26
CA LEU A 7 -3.10 -2.50 12.19
C LEU A 7 -3.12 -3.14 10.79
N ASP A 8 -4.31 -3.22 10.18
CA ASP A 8 -4.49 -3.69 8.80
C ASP A 8 -3.80 -2.78 7.79
N TRP A 9 -4.08 -1.46 7.86
CA TRP A 9 -3.40 -0.45 7.06
C TRP A 9 -1.88 -0.51 7.21
N SER A 10 -1.38 -0.62 8.45
CA SER A 10 0.06 -0.70 8.70
C SER A 10 0.68 -1.95 8.09
N ARG A 11 -0.01 -3.10 8.11
CA ARG A 11 0.47 -4.33 7.46
C ARG A 11 0.53 -4.17 5.95
N GLN A 12 -0.53 -3.63 5.34
CA GLN A 12 -0.56 -3.36 3.91
C GLN A 12 0.55 -2.41 3.47
N VAL A 13 0.76 -1.32 4.21
CA VAL A 13 1.84 -0.35 3.93
C VAL A 13 3.22 -0.99 4.11
N THR A 14 3.42 -1.86 5.10
CA THR A 14 4.68 -2.60 5.26
C THR A 14 4.93 -3.53 4.08
N LEU A 15 3.95 -4.33 3.67
CA LEU A 15 4.05 -5.24 2.52
C LEU A 15 4.36 -4.48 1.22
N MET A 16 3.68 -3.37 1.00
CA MET A 16 3.90 -2.51 -0.16
C MET A 16 5.32 -1.92 -0.16
N ASN A 17 5.81 -1.44 0.99
CA ASN A 17 7.18 -0.95 1.12
C ASN A 17 8.23 -2.04 0.89
N GLU A 18 7.99 -3.27 1.36
CA GLU A 18 8.89 -4.39 1.13
C GLU A 18 8.98 -4.73 -0.35
N ARG A 19 7.86 -4.79 -1.07
CA ARG A 19 7.86 -5.02 -2.52
C ARG A 19 8.51 -3.89 -3.31
N ILE A 20 8.27 -2.64 -2.93
CA ILE A 20 8.96 -1.48 -3.53
C ILE A 20 10.47 -1.55 -3.25
N LYS A 21 10.90 -2.02 -2.08
CA LYS A 21 12.33 -2.26 -1.79
C LYS A 21 12.91 -3.39 -2.63
N MET A 22 12.19 -4.50 -2.80
CA MET A 22 12.63 -5.60 -3.67
C MET A 22 12.74 -5.13 -5.12
N PHE A 23 11.80 -4.34 -5.59
CA PHE A 23 11.87 -3.70 -6.91
C PHE A 23 13.07 -2.75 -7.02
N GLN A 24 13.33 -1.90 -6.02
CA GLN A 24 14.52 -1.04 -6.03
C GLN A 24 15.83 -1.83 -6.05
N ALA A 25 15.86 -2.99 -5.37
CA ALA A 25 17.03 -3.87 -5.36
C ALA A 25 17.22 -4.62 -6.68
N ASN A 26 16.14 -4.95 -7.38
CA ASN A 26 16.17 -5.58 -8.70
C ASN A 26 15.04 -5.03 -9.59
N PRO A 27 15.30 -3.94 -10.33
CA PRO A 27 14.28 -3.28 -11.14
C PRO A 27 13.98 -4.10 -12.41
N GLY A 28 13.11 -5.08 -12.27
CA GLY A 28 12.56 -5.87 -13.37
C GLY A 28 11.16 -5.42 -13.78
N GLN A 29 10.84 -5.52 -15.06
CA GLN A 29 9.54 -5.10 -15.61
C GLN A 29 8.37 -5.89 -14.99
N GLU A 30 8.55 -7.18 -14.73
CA GLU A 30 7.56 -8.04 -14.04
C GLU A 30 7.37 -7.65 -12.57
N GLN A 31 8.44 -7.23 -11.89
CA GLN A 31 8.38 -6.76 -10.50
C GLN A 31 7.70 -5.39 -10.41
N LEU A 32 7.96 -4.51 -11.38
CA LEU A 32 7.30 -3.21 -11.49
C LEU A 32 5.78 -3.40 -11.68
N ASP A 33 5.37 -4.29 -12.60
CA ASP A 33 3.96 -4.56 -12.87
C ASP A 33 3.25 -5.12 -11.62
N ALA A 34 3.88 -6.08 -10.92
CA ALA A 34 3.35 -6.64 -9.68
C ALA A 34 3.19 -5.60 -8.56
N VAL A 35 4.13 -4.66 -8.45
CA VAL A 35 4.04 -3.54 -7.50
C VAL A 35 2.93 -2.57 -7.91
N ILE A 36 2.82 -2.23 -9.18
CA ILE A 36 1.79 -1.33 -9.71
C ILE A 36 0.39 -1.91 -9.49
N GLN A 37 0.18 -3.20 -9.78
CA GLN A 37 -1.10 -3.87 -9.53
C GLN A 37 -1.49 -3.81 -8.06
N GLU A 38 -0.54 -4.03 -7.15
CA GLU A 38 -0.82 -3.91 -5.72
C GLU A 38 -1.07 -2.47 -5.26
N MET A 39 -0.34 -1.49 -5.81
CA MET A 39 -0.59 -0.08 -5.52
C MET A 39 -1.97 0.35 -6.03
N GLN A 40 -2.40 -0.15 -7.20
CA GLN A 40 -3.74 0.09 -7.71
C GLN A 40 -4.81 -0.55 -6.82
N ALA A 41 -4.64 -1.81 -6.43
CA ALA A 41 -5.56 -2.48 -5.51
C ALA A 41 -5.66 -1.75 -4.16
N TYR A 42 -4.53 -1.28 -3.63
CA TYR A 42 -4.49 -0.46 -2.42
C TYR A 42 -5.20 0.89 -2.62
N ALA A 43 -4.96 1.59 -3.74
CA ALA A 43 -5.60 2.86 -4.05
C ALA A 43 -7.12 2.71 -4.25
N GLU A 44 -7.56 1.64 -4.91
CA GLU A 44 -8.97 1.31 -5.06
C GLU A 44 -9.63 0.99 -3.72
N ALA A 45 -8.99 0.18 -2.88
CA ALA A 45 -9.51 -0.15 -1.56
C ALA A 45 -9.51 1.06 -0.61
N ALA A 46 -8.55 1.98 -0.72
CA ALA A 46 -8.59 3.26 -0.03
C ALA A 46 -9.71 4.17 -0.56
N ARG A 47 -9.89 4.25 -1.88
CA ARG A 47 -10.93 5.06 -2.54
C ARG A 47 -12.33 4.56 -2.21
N ASN A 48 -12.53 3.25 -2.13
CA ASN A 48 -13.81 2.62 -1.82
C ASN A 48 -14.14 2.63 -0.31
N GLY A 49 -13.26 3.23 0.52
CA GLY A 49 -13.41 3.27 1.98
C GLY A 49 -13.16 1.93 2.67
N GLY A 50 -12.64 0.93 1.96
CA GLY A 50 -12.28 -0.38 2.50
C GLY A 50 -10.99 -0.36 3.33
N ILE A 51 -10.12 0.64 3.10
CA ILE A 51 -8.93 0.90 3.91
C ILE A 51 -9.06 2.31 4.46
N GLU A 52 -9.22 2.44 5.77
CA GLU A 52 -9.02 3.74 6.41
C GLU A 52 -7.52 4.10 6.31
N ILE A 53 -7.17 5.24 5.72
CA ILE A 53 -5.81 5.78 5.79
C ILE A 53 -5.76 6.76 6.97
N PRO A 54 -4.77 6.68 7.87
CA PRO A 54 -4.68 7.62 8.97
C PRO A 54 -4.51 9.03 8.44
N THR A 55 -5.25 9.99 9.01
CA THR A 55 -5.27 11.39 8.56
C THR A 55 -3.90 12.08 8.60
N ARG A 56 -2.97 11.57 9.42
CA ARG A 56 -1.55 11.97 9.43
C ARG A 56 -0.84 11.73 8.09
N PHE A 57 -1.30 10.75 7.32
CA PHE A 57 -0.68 10.30 6.06
C PHE A 57 -1.45 10.79 4.83
N THR A 58 -2.70 11.22 4.97
CA THR A 58 -3.40 11.98 3.92
C THR A 58 -3.12 13.47 4.14
N VAL A 59 -2.21 14.05 3.36
CA VAL A 59 -2.00 15.50 3.35
C VAL A 59 -3.22 16.16 2.73
N ASN A 60 -3.75 17.19 3.39
CA ASN A 60 -4.87 18.01 2.92
C ASN A 60 -4.36 19.06 1.92
#